data_AF-A0A5A7MU22-F1
#
_entry.id   AF-A0A5A7MU22-F1
#
_cell.length_a   1.000
_cell.length_b   1.000
_cell.length_c   1.000
_cell.angle_alpha   90.00
_cell.angle_beta   90.00
_cell.angle_gamma   90.00
#
_symmetry.space_group_name_H-M   'P 1'
#
loop_
_entity.id
_entity.type
_entity.pdbx_description
1 polymer ?
#
loop_
_entity_poly.entity_id
_entity_poly.type
_entity_poly.pdbx_seq_one_letter_code
_entity_poly.pdbx_strand_id
1 'polypeptide(L)'
;MAFRHWPVDANDRACAARRFFGSAEDAGLRFEAWADDVLRLRHTGWYADEFQDETFRGAVFRLPAGRQGCERFVAGYGESLSEGFVLDVTEVWDGDFIGAAREADRLAERSAEDAREWQARESARLRLEDITGELKGIRGEILGPVDNYLPVMMAAVRNQLAL
;
A
#
# COMPACT_ATOMS: atom_id res chain seq x y z
N MET A 1 -8.27 -4.34 -15.07
CA MET A 1 -8.36 -3.94 -13.65
C MET A 1 -6.98 -3.46 -13.24
N ALA A 2 -6.87 -2.23 -12.75
CA ALA A 2 -5.57 -1.68 -12.36
C ALA A 2 -5.18 -2.27 -11.01
N PHE A 3 -4.08 -3.02 -10.97
CA PHE A 3 -3.44 -3.45 -9.75
C PHE A 3 -3.19 -2.23 -8.86
N ARG A 4 -3.79 -2.20 -7.66
CA ARG A 4 -3.37 -1.27 -6.60
C ARG A 4 -2.05 -1.78 -6.04
N HIS A 5 -0.98 -1.63 -6.82
CA HIS A 5 0.35 -1.77 -6.27
C HIS A 5 0.54 -0.60 -5.32
N TRP A 6 0.46 -0.88 -4.03
CA TRP A 6 0.77 0.08 -3.01
C TRP A 6 2.17 0.64 -3.24
N PRO A 7 2.37 1.97 -3.16
CA PRO A 7 3.72 2.50 -3.13
C PRO A 7 4.35 2.10 -1.80
N VAL A 8 4.94 0.91 -1.77
CA VAL A 8 5.98 0.55 -0.81
C VAL A 8 7.11 1.56 -0.97
N ASP A 9 7.57 2.11 0.15
CA ASP A 9 8.67 3.07 0.13
C ASP A 9 9.89 2.38 -0.49
N ALA A 10 10.24 2.76 -1.72
CA ALA A 10 11.28 2.11 -2.51
C ALA A 10 12.67 2.20 -1.85
N ASN A 11 12.79 3.02 -0.80
CA ASN A 11 14.00 3.20 -0.01
C ASN A 11 14.11 2.26 1.20
N ASP A 12 13.05 1.52 1.53
CA ASP A 12 13.11 0.44 2.50
C ASP A 12 13.66 -0.82 1.83
N ARG A 13 14.88 -1.21 2.23
CA ARG A 13 15.55 -2.41 1.70
C ARG A 13 14.76 -3.69 1.99
N ALA A 14 13.94 -3.74 3.04
CA ALA A 14 13.06 -4.87 3.33
C ALA A 14 11.85 -4.93 2.38
N CYS A 15 11.43 -3.79 1.83
CA CYS A 15 10.37 -3.73 0.82
C CYS A 15 10.90 -3.91 -0.62
N ALA A 16 12.14 -3.51 -0.90
CA ALA A 16 12.73 -3.58 -2.25
C ALA A 16 12.90 -5.01 -2.80
N ALA A 17 12.98 -6.00 -1.91
CA ALA A 17 13.04 -7.41 -2.28
C ALA A 17 11.65 -8.04 -2.46
N ARG A 18 10.56 -7.36 -2.07
CA ARG A 18 9.21 -7.86 -2.24
C ARG A 18 8.81 -7.77 -3.71
N ARG A 19 8.35 -8.88 -4.27
CA ARG A 19 7.92 -8.94 -5.67
C ARG A 19 6.53 -9.53 -5.79
N PHE A 20 5.68 -8.84 -6.55
CA PHE A 20 4.37 -9.33 -6.92
C PHE A 20 4.46 -10.31 -8.08
N PHE A 21 3.74 -11.42 -7.97
CA PHE A 21 3.57 -12.42 -9.02
C PHE A 21 2.09 -12.73 -9.18
N GLY A 22 1.61 -12.77 -10.43
CA GLY A 22 0.22 -13.11 -10.74
C GLY A 22 -0.12 -14.57 -10.43
N SER A 23 0.86 -15.46 -10.47
CA SER A 23 0.75 -16.84 -10.01
C SER A 23 2.10 -17.35 -9.49
N ALA A 24 2.08 -18.37 -8.64
CA ALA A 24 3.30 -19.05 -8.19
C ALA A 24 4.08 -19.68 -9.37
N GLU A 25 3.35 -20.20 -10.36
CA GLU A 25 3.91 -20.88 -11.53
C GLU A 25 4.69 -19.90 -12.42
N ASP A 26 4.19 -18.67 -12.59
CA ASP A 26 4.88 -17.60 -13.34
C ASP A 26 6.21 -17.20 -12.68
N ALA A 27 6.31 -17.36 -11.36
CA ALA A 27 7.54 -17.14 -10.61
C ALA A 27 8.51 -18.34 -10.70
N GLY A 28 8.11 -19.45 -11.34
CA GLY A 28 8.82 -20.71 -11.32
C GLY A 28 8.84 -21.37 -9.94
N LEU A 29 7.87 -21.02 -9.08
CA LEU A 29 7.77 -21.48 -7.71
C LEU A 29 6.57 -22.41 -7.54
N ARG A 30 6.60 -23.20 -6.47
CA ARG A 30 5.48 -24.05 -6.08
C ARG A 30 4.89 -23.56 -4.77
N PHE A 31 3.61 -23.25 -4.77
CA PHE A 31 2.87 -23.04 -3.51
C PHE A 31 2.85 -24.34 -2.71
N GLU A 32 3.26 -24.30 -1.44
CA GLU A 32 3.25 -25.46 -0.55
C GLU A 32 2.10 -25.39 0.46
N ALA A 33 1.98 -24.28 1.20
CA ALA A 33 0.95 -24.15 2.23
C ALA A 33 0.74 -22.70 2.69
N TRP A 34 -0.38 -22.48 3.36
CA TRP A 34 -0.64 -21.28 4.14
C TRP A 34 -0.01 -21.36 5.53
N ALA A 35 0.49 -20.24 6.03
CA ALA A 35 1.21 -20.16 7.30
C ALA A 35 0.33 -20.54 8.50
N ASP A 36 -0.93 -20.13 8.50
CA ASP A 36 -1.89 -20.45 9.55
C ASP A 36 -2.20 -21.94 9.65
N ASP A 37 -2.26 -22.64 8.50
CA ASP A 37 -2.45 -24.09 8.45
C ASP A 37 -1.22 -24.82 9.01
N VAL A 38 -0.02 -24.37 8.63
CA VAL A 38 1.26 -24.97 9.07
C VAL A 38 1.51 -24.76 10.56
N LEU A 39 1.27 -23.55 11.05
CA LEU A 39 1.54 -23.14 12.43
C LEU A 39 0.37 -23.38 13.38
N ARG A 40 -0.80 -23.76 12.85
CA ARG A 40 -2.06 -23.94 13.58
C ARG A 40 -2.45 -22.67 14.35
N LEU A 41 -2.37 -21.54 13.66
CA LEU A 41 -2.71 -20.25 14.23
C LEU A 41 -4.22 -20.17 14.48
N ARG A 42 -4.62 -19.25 15.38
CA ARG A 42 -6.02 -19.01 15.70
C ARG A 42 -6.68 -17.98 14.78
N HIS A 43 -5.97 -17.54 13.75
CA HIS A 43 -6.41 -16.61 12.71
C HIS A 43 -5.97 -17.16 11.35
N THR A 44 -6.69 -16.76 10.30
CA THR A 44 -6.44 -17.18 8.91
C THR A 44 -5.83 -16.06 8.07
N GLY A 45 -5.31 -15.02 8.72
CA GLY A 45 -4.76 -13.83 8.08
C GLY A 45 -4.89 -12.60 8.97
N TRP A 46 -4.49 -11.46 8.43
CA TRP A 46 -4.45 -10.16 9.08
C TRP A 46 -5.31 -9.16 8.31
N TYR A 47 -6.18 -8.45 9.00
CA TYR A 47 -7.07 -7.46 8.38
C TYR A 47 -6.30 -6.20 7.96
N ALA A 48 -6.48 -5.82 6.70
CA ALA A 48 -5.84 -4.66 6.06
C ALA A 48 -6.58 -3.35 6.28
N ASP A 49 -7.81 -3.43 6.78
CA ASP A 49 -8.71 -2.31 6.99
C ASP A 49 -9.49 -2.51 8.31
N GLU A 50 -10.20 -1.47 8.73
CA GLU A 50 -11.03 -1.49 9.94
C GLU A 50 -12.37 -2.24 9.75
N PHE A 51 -12.79 -2.45 8.51
CA PHE A 51 -14.06 -3.05 8.13
C PHE A 51 -14.00 -4.57 7.97
N GLN A 52 -12.79 -5.13 8.01
CA GLN A 52 -12.48 -6.55 7.84
C GLN A 52 -12.79 -7.08 6.43
N ASP A 53 -12.76 -6.22 5.43
CA ASP A 53 -13.10 -6.58 4.04
C ASP A 53 -11.89 -7.17 3.29
N GLU A 54 -10.69 -6.68 3.59
CA GLU A 54 -9.43 -7.14 3.00
C GLU A 54 -8.53 -7.82 4.03
N THR A 55 -7.94 -8.96 3.65
CA THR A 55 -7.03 -9.73 4.51
C THR A 55 -5.76 -10.15 3.78
N PHE A 56 -4.64 -10.04 4.49
CA PHE A 56 -3.35 -10.58 4.08
C PHE A 56 -3.14 -11.94 4.75
N ARG A 57 -2.85 -12.99 3.97
CA ARG A 57 -2.62 -14.35 4.49
C ARG A 57 -1.22 -14.82 4.12
N GLY A 58 -0.42 -15.22 5.11
CA GLY A 58 0.94 -15.70 4.90
C GLY A 58 0.99 -16.99 4.09
N ALA A 59 1.84 -17.04 3.08
CA ALA A 59 1.99 -18.16 2.15
C ALA A 59 3.44 -18.62 2.06
N VAL A 60 3.66 -19.93 1.99
CA VAL A 60 4.99 -20.53 1.86
C VAL A 60 5.14 -21.17 0.48
N PHE A 61 6.24 -20.84 -0.18
CA PHE A 61 6.55 -21.31 -1.52
C PHE A 61 7.84 -22.11 -1.50
N ARG A 62 7.89 -23.21 -2.27
CA ARG A 62 9.09 -23.99 -2.50
C ARG A 62 9.74 -23.57 -3.81
N LEU A 63 11.05 -23.33 -3.73
CA LEU A 63 11.90 -23.12 -4.89
C LEU A 63 12.19 -24.46 -5.59
N PRO A 64 12.31 -24.46 -6.93
CA PRO A 64 12.81 -25.62 -7.64
C PRO A 64 14.19 -26.01 -7.09
N ALA A 65 14.39 -27.32 -6.94
CA ALA A 65 15.39 -27.97 -6.08
C ALA A 65 16.71 -27.21 -5.89
N GLY A 66 17.15 -27.09 -4.63
CA GLY A 66 18.37 -26.39 -4.26
C GLY A 66 19.66 -27.11 -4.64
N ARG A 67 20.74 -26.33 -4.79
CA ARG A 67 22.11 -26.84 -4.74
C ARG A 67 22.22 -27.71 -3.49
N GLN A 68 22.71 -28.94 -3.63
CA GLN A 68 22.92 -29.93 -2.55
C GLN A 68 21.68 -30.71 -2.09
N GLY A 69 20.56 -30.69 -2.82
CA GLY A 69 19.45 -31.64 -2.59
C GLY A 69 18.56 -31.33 -1.38
N CYS A 70 18.74 -30.16 -0.75
CA CYS A 70 17.84 -29.67 0.29
C CYS A 70 16.67 -28.88 -0.33
N GLU A 71 15.48 -29.04 0.26
CA GLU A 71 14.32 -28.22 -0.08
C GLU A 71 14.55 -26.78 0.39
N ARG A 72 14.11 -25.80 -0.40
CA ARG A 72 14.29 -24.38 -0.10
C ARG A 72 12.96 -23.68 -0.18
N PHE A 73 12.70 -22.84 0.82
CA PHE A 73 11.43 -22.17 0.98
C PHE A 73 11.60 -20.66 0.97
N VAL A 74 10.56 -19.97 0.47
CA VAL A 74 10.44 -18.52 0.41
C VAL A 74 9.14 -18.13 1.08
N ALA A 75 9.21 -17.10 1.91
CA ALA A 75 8.05 -16.52 2.58
C ALA A 75 7.36 -15.51 1.66
N GLY A 76 6.03 -15.47 1.74
CA GLY A 76 5.22 -14.51 1.02
C GLY A 76 3.86 -14.34 1.69
N TYR A 77 2.98 -13.62 1.01
CA TYR A 77 1.57 -13.52 1.39
C TYR A 77 0.69 -13.39 0.15
N GLY A 78 -0.58 -13.76 0.30
CA GLY A 78 -1.65 -13.44 -0.63
C GLY A 78 -2.61 -12.43 -0.01
N GLU A 79 -3.29 -11.67 -0.86
CA GLU A 79 -4.32 -10.70 -0.48
C GLU A 79 -5.69 -11.27 -0.88
N SER A 80 -6.72 -11.14 -0.03
CA SER A 80 -8.05 -11.70 -0.34
C SER A 80 -8.72 -11.10 -1.58
N LEU A 81 -8.33 -9.88 -1.95
CA LEU A 81 -8.86 -9.14 -3.11
C LEU A 81 -7.97 -9.26 -4.35
N SER A 82 -6.87 -10.00 -4.27
CA SER A 82 -5.92 -10.23 -5.37
C SER A 82 -5.80 -11.72 -5.66
N GLU A 83 -5.67 -12.08 -6.93
CA GLU A 83 -5.39 -13.47 -7.32
C GLU A 83 -3.89 -13.81 -7.24
N GLY A 84 -3.03 -12.82 -6.96
CA GLY A 84 -1.59 -12.98 -6.92
C GLY A 84 -0.99 -13.05 -5.52
N PHE A 85 0.34 -13.14 -5.49
CA PHE A 85 1.13 -13.23 -4.27
C PHE A 85 2.27 -12.23 -4.26
N VAL A 86 2.63 -11.78 -3.07
CA VAL A 86 3.86 -11.03 -2.82
C VAL A 86 4.84 -11.94 -2.13
N LEU A 87 6.05 -12.03 -2.68
CA LEU A 87 7.13 -12.86 -2.16
C LEU A 87 8.25 -11.99 -1.63
N ASP A 88 8.79 -12.33 -0.48
CA ASP A 88 10.03 -11.75 0.05
C ASP A 88 11.21 -12.64 -0.29
N VAL A 89 11.99 -12.26 -1.30
CA VAL A 89 13.18 -13.01 -1.72
C VAL A 89 14.47 -12.58 -1.00
N THR A 90 14.37 -11.77 0.06
CA THR A 90 15.54 -11.38 0.86
C THR A 90 16.17 -12.58 1.57
N GLU A 91 15.32 -13.48 2.06
CA GLU A 91 15.72 -14.64 2.84
C GLU A 91 15.16 -15.93 2.23
N VAL A 92 16.03 -16.92 2.09
CA VAL A 92 15.67 -18.26 1.61
C VAL A 92 15.94 -19.24 2.73
N TRP A 93 14.93 -20.02 3.09
CA TRP A 93 14.98 -20.96 4.20
C TRP A 93 15.35 -22.35 3.69
N ASP A 94 16.56 -22.80 4.01
CA ASP A 94 17.07 -24.12 3.61
C ASP A 94 16.60 -25.19 4.62
N GLY A 95 15.68 -26.07 4.20
CA GLY A 95 15.17 -27.17 5.03
C GLY A 95 14.32 -26.78 6.24
N ASP A 96 14.15 -25.49 6.52
CA ASP A 96 13.32 -24.98 7.63
C ASP A 96 11.98 -24.42 7.14
N PHE A 97 11.05 -25.34 6.90
CA PHE A 97 9.69 -25.00 6.50
C PHE A 97 8.91 -24.23 7.58
N ILE A 98 9.16 -24.51 8.85
CA ILE A 98 8.44 -23.86 9.97
C ILE A 98 8.94 -22.42 10.16
N GLY A 99 10.24 -22.18 10.01
CA GLY A 99 10.81 -20.84 9.97
C GLY A 99 10.22 -20.00 8.84
N ALA A 100 10.16 -20.56 7.64
CA ALA A 100 9.52 -19.90 6.50
C ALA A 100 8.05 -19.56 6.74
N ALA A 101 7.28 -20.48 7.35
CA ALA A 101 5.88 -20.23 7.69
C ALA A 101 5.72 -19.09 8.72
N ARG A 102 6.60 -19.02 9.73
CA ARG A 102 6.58 -17.92 10.71
C ARG A 102 6.87 -16.58 10.07
N GLU A 103 7.83 -16.55 9.14
CA GLU A 103 8.16 -15.30 8.45
C GLU A 103 7.06 -14.89 7.47
N ALA A 104 6.41 -15.83 6.81
CA ALA A 104 5.25 -15.57 5.97
C ALA A 104 4.09 -14.92 6.75
N ASP A 105 3.80 -15.42 7.96
CA ASP A 105 2.77 -14.81 8.82
C ASP A 105 3.14 -13.39 9.27
N ARG A 106 4.38 -13.17 9.74
CA ARG A 106 4.88 -11.83 10.08
C ARG A 106 4.85 -10.86 8.90
N LEU A 107 5.15 -11.35 7.69
CA LEU A 107 5.13 -10.53 6.49
C LEU A 107 3.70 -10.11 6.13
N ALA A 108 2.73 -11.00 6.32
CA ALA A 108 1.31 -10.68 6.17
C ALA A 108 0.86 -9.66 7.22
N GLU A 109 1.26 -9.81 8.49
CA GLU A 109 0.96 -8.85 9.57
C GLU A 109 1.48 -7.45 9.25
N ARG A 110 2.78 -7.33 8.91
CA ARG A 110 3.40 -6.05 8.55
C ARG A 110 2.72 -5.39 7.35
N SER A 111 2.41 -6.18 6.31
CA SER A 111 1.74 -5.64 5.12
C SER A 111 0.32 -5.15 5.41
N ALA A 112 -0.40 -5.83 6.31
CA ALA A 112 -1.72 -5.39 6.76
C ALA A 112 -1.65 -4.13 7.63
N GLU A 113 -0.59 -3.95 8.43
CA GLU A 113 -0.30 -2.70 9.15
C GLU A 113 0.03 -1.55 8.19
N ASP A 114 0.93 -1.78 7.24
CA ASP A 114 1.32 -0.80 6.21
C ASP A 114 0.08 -0.34 5.42
N ALA A 115 -0.80 -1.28 5.04
CA ALA A 115 -2.08 -1.02 4.37
C ALA A 115 -2.97 -0.07 5.20
N ARG A 116 -3.15 -0.36 6.49
CA ARG A 116 -3.95 0.47 7.41
C ARG A 116 -3.36 1.88 7.57
N GLU A 117 -2.05 1.99 7.75
CA GLU A 117 -1.39 3.29 7.98
C GLU A 117 -1.61 4.26 6.81
N TRP A 118 -1.40 3.79 5.59
CA TRP A 118 -1.62 4.66 4.43
C TRP A 118 -3.10 4.89 4.16
N GLN A 119 -4.01 3.94 4.42
CA GLN A 119 -5.45 4.21 4.26
C GLN A 119 -5.85 5.40 5.15
N ALA A 120 -5.33 5.45 6.38
CA ALA A 120 -5.50 6.59 7.26
C ALA A 120 -4.83 7.86 6.69
N ARG A 121 -3.59 7.75 6.20
CA ARG A 121 -2.85 8.87 5.59
C ARG A 121 -3.55 9.45 4.35
N GLU A 122 -4.04 8.60 3.48
CA GLU A 122 -4.70 8.95 2.23
C GLU A 122 -6.08 9.55 2.48
N SER A 123 -6.84 8.99 3.43
CA SER A 123 -8.09 9.59 3.91
C SER A 123 -7.85 11.01 4.43
N ALA A 124 -6.80 11.21 5.23
CA ALA A 124 -6.42 12.54 5.72
C ALA A 124 -5.99 13.48 4.59
N ARG A 125 -5.20 12.99 3.61
CA ARG A 125 -4.78 13.76 2.44
C ARG A 125 -5.98 14.26 1.64
N LEU A 126 -6.92 13.38 1.32
CA LEU A 126 -8.12 13.73 0.55
C LEU A 126 -8.99 14.76 1.29
N ARG A 127 -9.14 14.63 2.62
CA ARG A 127 -9.84 15.65 3.44
C ARG A 127 -9.15 17.01 3.38
N LEU A 128 -7.82 17.05 3.43
CA LEU A 128 -7.08 18.30 3.31
C LEU A 128 -7.20 18.93 1.91
N GLU A 129 -7.22 18.11 0.87
CA GLU A 129 -7.43 18.56 -0.52
C GLU A 129 -8.82 19.17 -0.71
N ASP A 130 -9.84 18.54 -0.15
CA ASP A 130 -11.21 19.04 -0.16
C ASP A 130 -11.32 20.39 0.54
N ILE A 131 -10.84 20.49 1.80
CA ILE A 131 -10.78 21.74 2.57
C ILE A 131 -9.99 22.83 1.81
N THR A 132 -8.88 22.48 1.18
CA THR A 132 -8.07 23.43 0.40
C THR A 132 -8.83 23.92 -0.83
N GLY A 133 -9.61 23.05 -1.46
CA GLY A 133 -10.53 23.39 -2.56
C GLY A 133 -11.59 24.38 -2.12
N GLU A 134 -12.26 24.11 -1.00
CA GLU A 134 -13.26 24.99 -0.40
C GLU A 134 -12.68 26.37 -0.07
N LEU A 135 -11.52 26.41 0.60
CA LEU A 135 -10.84 27.67 0.94
C LEU A 135 -10.45 28.48 -0.30
N LYS A 136 -10.01 27.83 -1.39
CA LYS A 136 -9.75 28.51 -2.66
C LYS A 136 -11.03 29.09 -3.26
N GLY A 137 -12.15 28.36 -3.19
CA GLY A 137 -13.46 28.83 -3.61
C GLY A 137 -13.90 30.07 -2.83
N ILE A 138 -13.91 29.98 -1.49
CA ILE A 138 -14.25 31.08 -0.58
C ILE A 138 -13.34 32.29 -0.81
N ARG A 139 -12.03 32.07 -0.96
CA ARG A 139 -11.08 33.15 -1.27
C ARG A 139 -11.42 33.84 -2.59
N GLY A 140 -11.79 33.07 -3.63
CA GLY A 140 -12.24 33.61 -4.91
C GLY A 140 -13.51 34.44 -4.80
N GLU A 141 -14.48 33.99 -4.00
CA GLU A 141 -15.72 34.73 -3.73
C GLU A 141 -15.47 36.06 -3.00
N ILE A 142 -14.58 36.07 -2.02
CA ILE A 142 -14.28 37.29 -1.22
C ILE A 142 -13.42 38.28 -2.01
N LEU A 143 -12.35 37.81 -2.65
CA LEU A 143 -11.35 38.68 -3.30
C LEU A 143 -11.68 39.00 -4.76
N GLY A 144 -12.43 38.14 -5.45
CA GLY A 144 -12.79 38.36 -6.85
C GLY A 144 -13.52 39.69 -7.11
N PRO A 145 -14.50 40.09 -6.27
CA PRO A 145 -15.10 41.42 -6.35
C PRO A 145 -14.07 42.54 -6.10
N VAL A 146 -13.21 42.39 -5.10
CA VAL A 146 -12.19 43.41 -4.77
C VAL A 146 -11.24 43.63 -5.95
N ASP A 147 -10.74 42.56 -6.56
CA ASP A 147 -9.83 42.64 -7.72
C ASP A 147 -10.49 43.30 -8.95
N ASN A 148 -11.80 43.10 -9.15
CA ASN A 148 -12.53 43.70 -10.26
C ASN A 148 -12.94 45.17 -10.02
N TYR A 149 -13.28 45.53 -8.78
CA TYR A 149 -13.79 46.87 -8.47
C TYR A 149 -12.72 47.89 -8.07
N LEU A 150 -11.56 47.45 -7.54
CA LEU A 150 -10.48 48.35 -7.12
C LEU A 150 -9.91 49.20 -8.27
N PRO A 151 -9.64 48.65 -9.49
CA PRO A 151 -9.13 49.45 -10.60
C PRO A 151 -10.14 50.51 -11.07
N VAL A 152 -11.43 50.16 -11.09
CA VAL A 152 -12.53 51.04 -11.51
C VAL A 152 -12.70 52.19 -10.50
N MET A 153 -12.71 51.88 -9.21
CA MET A 153 -12.78 52.90 -8.16
C MET A 153 -11.56 53.81 -8.15
N MET A 154 -10.36 53.27 -8.31
CA MET A 154 -9.12 54.07 -8.35
C MET A 154 -9.02 54.92 -9.62
N ALA A 155 -9.64 54.51 -10.73
CA ALA A 155 -9.78 55.34 -11.92
C ALA A 155 -10.77 56.49 -11.71
N ALA A 156 -11.92 56.22 -11.08
CA ALA A 156 -12.93 57.22 -10.77
C ALA A 156 -12.40 58.31 -9.81
N VAL A 157 -11.69 57.92 -8.75
CA VAL A 157 -11.06 58.85 -7.80
C VAL A 157 -9.99 59.72 -8.46
N ARG A 158 -9.15 59.13 -9.33
CA ARG A 158 -8.14 59.90 -10.09
C ARG A 158 -8.77 60.94 -11.02
N ASN A 159 -9.91 60.64 -11.63
CA ASN A 159 -10.60 61.56 -12.52
C ASN A 159 -11.27 62.73 -11.77
N GLN A 160 -11.71 62.51 -10.52
CA GLN A 160 -12.28 63.56 -9.67
C GLN A 160 -11.22 64.52 -9.10
N LEU A 161 -9.98 64.07 -8.92
CA LEU A 161 -8.86 64.89 -8.42
C LEU A 161 -8.14 65.68 -9.52
N ALA A 162 -8.47 65.44 -10.79
CA ALA A 162 -7.91 66.13 -11.95
C ALA A 162 -8.76 67.32 -12.43
N LEU A 163 -9.84 67.64 -11.71
CA LEU A 163 -10.74 68.80 -11.90
C LEU A 163 -10.56 69.78 -10.73
#